data_AF-A0A925IGR1-F1
#
_entry.id   AF-A0A925IGR1-F1
#
_cell.length_a   1.000
_cell.length_b   1.000
_cell.length_c   1.000
_cell.angle_alpha   90.00
_cell.angle_beta   90.00
_cell.angle_gamma   90.00
#
_symmetry.space_group_name_H-M   'P 1'
#
loop_
_entity.id
_entity.type
_entity.pdbx_description
1 polymer ?
#
loop_
_entity_poly.entity_id
_entity_poly.type
_entity_poly.pdbx_seq_one_letter_code
_entity_poly.pdbx_strand_id
1 'polypeptide(L)'
;MTLNMNARSNKLPLMNPALLDSYVLIPSATLKCAIEEDSNLMMDWLWYAEQVTIENERAYCFQKALFIDPKNELVQRKLDELRRLSTSKTQRSNSMLLTPARLLQNIVR
;
A
#
# COMPACT_ATOMS: atom_id res chain seq x y z
N MET A 1 -17.03 36.01 -6.45
CA MET A 1 -17.02 34.57 -6.14
C MET A 1 -15.57 34.17 -5.93
N THR A 2 -15.15 34.00 -4.67
CA THR A 2 -13.75 33.67 -4.33
C THR A 2 -13.51 32.18 -4.56
N LEU A 3 -12.75 31.86 -5.61
CA LEU A 3 -12.18 30.53 -5.81
C LEU A 3 -11.19 30.28 -4.67
N ASN A 4 -11.58 29.42 -3.73
CA ASN A 4 -10.72 28.94 -2.66
C ASN A 4 -9.66 28.01 -3.25
N MET A 5 -8.59 28.60 -3.78
CA MET A 5 -7.34 27.91 -4.11
C MET A 5 -6.60 27.58 -2.82
N ASN A 6 -7.12 26.61 -2.06
CA ASN A 6 -6.36 26.06 -0.94
C ASN A 6 -5.33 25.07 -1.50
N ALA A 7 -4.24 25.65 -2.00
CA ALA A 7 -2.98 24.98 -2.26
C ALA A 7 -2.38 24.50 -0.93
N ARG A 8 -2.94 23.42 -0.37
CA ARG A 8 -2.18 22.53 0.50
C ARG A 8 -1.70 21.40 -0.38
N SER A 9 -0.38 21.23 -0.42
CA SER A 9 0.30 20.15 -1.12
C SER A 9 -0.44 18.82 -0.85
N ASN A 10 -1.27 18.37 -1.80
CA ASN A 10 -2.03 17.11 -1.75
C ASN A 10 -1.14 15.89 -2.05
N LYS A 11 0.15 16.01 -1.73
CA LYS A 11 1.04 14.87 -1.68
C LYS A 11 0.74 14.18 -0.37
N LEU A 12 -0.04 13.09 -0.44
CA LEU A 12 0.17 12.00 0.51
C LEU A 12 1.69 11.82 0.60
N PRO A 13 2.27 11.75 1.81
CA PRO A 13 3.70 11.50 1.94
C PRO A 13 4.03 10.31 1.03
N LEU A 14 4.99 10.52 0.13
CA LEU A 14 5.51 9.50 -0.78
C LEU A 14 5.88 8.30 0.08
N MET A 15 4.97 7.35 0.17
CA MET A 15 5.02 6.19 1.06
C MET A 15 4.88 6.55 2.54
N ASN A 16 3.73 6.18 3.13
CA ASN A 16 3.61 6.10 4.58
C ASN A 16 4.48 4.92 5.06
N PRO A 17 5.57 5.16 5.82
CA PRO A 17 6.48 4.10 6.26
C PRO A 17 5.80 3.11 7.23
N ALA A 18 4.64 3.46 7.78
CA ALA A 18 3.87 2.60 8.66
C ALA A 18 3.19 1.41 7.96
N LEU A 19 3.22 1.32 6.62
CA LEU A 19 2.49 0.29 5.86
C LEU A 19 3.37 -0.61 4.97
N LEU A 20 4.69 -0.42 4.91
CA LEU A 20 5.56 -1.18 4.00
C LEU A 20 6.81 -1.71 4.71
N ASP A 21 6.81 -3.00 5.01
CA ASP A 21 7.96 -3.76 5.54
C ASP A 21 9.17 -3.84 4.58
N SER A 22 9.11 -3.24 3.39
CA SER A 22 10.28 -3.14 2.52
C SER A 22 10.21 -1.91 1.63
N TYR A 23 11.21 -1.04 1.75
CA TYR A 23 11.45 0.11 0.88
C TYR A 23 11.39 -0.30 -0.61
N VAL A 24 10.44 0.24 -1.37
CA VAL A 24 10.57 0.33 -2.83
C VAL A 24 11.36 1.60 -3.09
N LEU A 25 12.68 1.46 -3.22
CA LEU A 25 13.60 2.60 -3.30
C LEU A 25 13.45 3.42 -4.60
N ILE A 26 12.74 2.89 -5.61
CA ILE A 26 12.52 3.53 -6.91
C ILE A 26 11.12 3.16 -7.42
N PRO A 27 10.22 4.13 -7.69
CA PRO A 27 8.90 3.86 -8.26
C PRO A 27 9.02 3.35 -9.70
N SER A 28 8.10 2.48 -10.10
CA SER A 28 7.94 2.05 -11.48
C SER A 28 7.63 3.25 -12.39
N ALA A 29 7.93 3.10 -13.69
CA ALA A 29 7.61 4.14 -14.66
C ALA A 29 6.11 4.50 -14.64
N THR A 30 5.25 3.50 -14.50
CA THR A 30 3.80 3.67 -14.39
C THR A 30 3.41 4.50 -13.16
N LEU A 31 3.93 4.17 -11.99
CA LEU A 31 3.64 4.95 -10.77
C LEU A 31 4.21 6.37 -10.88
N LYS A 32 5.39 6.53 -11.49
CA LYS A 32 5.98 7.84 -11.73
C LYS A 32 5.07 8.71 -12.60
N CYS A 33 4.55 8.18 -13.71
CA CYS A 33 3.60 8.88 -14.57
C CYS A 33 2.32 9.27 -13.80
N ALA A 34 1.77 8.35 -12.99
CA ALA A 34 0.60 8.65 -12.16
C ALA A 34 0.84 9.81 -11.18
N ILE A 35 2.02 9.84 -10.55
CA ILE A 35 2.41 10.91 -9.62
C ILE A 35 2.65 12.23 -10.34
N GLU A 36 3.22 12.20 -11.55
CA GLU A 36 3.45 13.40 -12.36
C GLU A 36 2.14 13.99 -12.90
N GLU A 37 1.19 13.14 -13.29
CA GLU A 37 -0.15 13.56 -13.70
C GLU A 37 -0.97 14.10 -12.52
N ASP A 38 -0.79 13.52 -11.32
CA ASP A 38 -1.49 13.86 -10.07
C ASP A 38 -2.99 14.10 -10.27
N SER A 39 -3.64 13.16 -10.98
CA SER A 39 -5.06 13.29 -11.33
C SER A 39 -5.92 13.54 -10.09
N ASN A 40 -6.92 14.40 -10.22
CA ASN A 40 -7.94 14.63 -9.20
C ASN A 40 -9.13 13.66 -9.34
N LEU A 41 -9.09 12.72 -10.28
CA LEU A 41 -10.13 11.73 -10.52
C LEU A 41 -9.76 10.41 -9.87
N MET A 42 -10.64 9.92 -9.00
CA MET A 42 -10.48 8.60 -8.36
C MET A 42 -10.30 7.49 -9.41
N MET A 43 -11.04 7.55 -10.52
CA MET A 43 -11.02 6.50 -11.55
C MET A 43 -9.66 6.34 -12.22
N ASP A 44 -8.90 7.44 -12.39
CA ASP A 44 -7.56 7.39 -12.98
C ASP A 44 -6.59 6.67 -12.05
N TRP A 45 -6.68 6.94 -10.74
CA TRP A 45 -5.89 6.21 -9.74
C TRP A 45 -6.24 4.72 -9.70
N LEU A 46 -7.51 4.36 -9.89
CA LEU A 46 -7.91 2.96 -10.02
C LEU A 46 -7.38 2.32 -11.29
N TRP A 47 -7.38 3.05 -12.40
CA TRP A 47 -6.78 2.58 -13.65
C TRP A 47 -5.29 2.32 -13.46
N TYR A 48 -4.54 3.27 -12.86
CA TYR A 48 -3.12 3.10 -12.54
C TYR A 48 -2.86 1.91 -11.60
N ALA A 49 -3.73 1.68 -10.62
CA ALA A 49 -3.62 0.54 -9.70
C ALA A 49 -3.64 -0.82 -10.42
N GLU A 50 -4.39 -0.94 -11.50
CA GLU A 50 -4.43 -2.15 -12.35
C GLU A 50 -3.18 -2.27 -13.23
N GLN A 51 -2.53 -1.16 -13.59
CA GLN A 51 -1.31 -1.15 -14.41
C GLN A 51 -0.04 -1.45 -13.60
N VAL A 52 0.01 -1.08 -12.33
CA VAL A 52 1.18 -1.33 -11.47
C VAL A 52 1.20 -2.79 -10.99
N THR A 53 2.37 -3.42 -11.10
CA THR A 53 2.58 -4.83 -10.71
C THR A 53 3.04 -4.98 -9.26
N ILE A 54 3.66 -3.94 -8.70
CA ILE A 54 4.19 -3.94 -7.34
C ILE A 54 3.06 -3.66 -6.36
N GLU A 55 2.83 -4.57 -5.42
CA GLU A 55 1.73 -4.49 -4.42
C GLU A 55 1.74 -3.17 -3.64
N ASN A 56 2.93 -2.70 -3.29
CA ASN A 56 3.15 -1.45 -2.57
C ASN A 56 2.74 -0.21 -3.37
N GLU A 57 3.01 -0.22 -4.67
CA GLU A 57 2.60 0.87 -5.58
C GLU A 57 1.09 0.83 -5.82
N ARG A 58 0.54 -0.38 -5.96
CA ARG A 58 -0.91 -0.56 -6.07
C ARG A 58 -1.64 -0.02 -4.84
N ALA A 59 -1.12 -0.31 -3.65
CA ALA A 59 -1.65 0.23 -2.41
C ALA A 59 -1.60 1.76 -2.37
N TYR A 60 -0.53 2.38 -2.87
CA TYR A 60 -0.44 3.83 -2.98
C TYR A 60 -1.53 4.42 -3.90
N CYS A 61 -1.76 3.82 -5.06
CA CYS A 61 -2.84 4.24 -5.97
C CYS A 61 -4.22 4.15 -5.30
N PHE A 62 -4.52 3.06 -4.57
CA PHE A 62 -5.76 2.94 -3.81
C PHE A 62 -5.88 3.97 -2.68
N GLN A 63 -4.78 4.32 -2.00
CA GLN A 63 -4.79 5.38 -1.00
C GLN A 63 -5.09 6.75 -1.60
N LYS A 64 -4.55 7.07 -2.78
CA LYS A 64 -4.90 8.31 -3.50
C LYS A 64 -6.37 8.32 -3.94
N ALA A 65 -6.89 7.20 -4.42
CA ALA A 65 -8.31 7.07 -4.75
C ALA A 65 -9.21 7.30 -3.52
N LEU A 66 -8.89 6.72 -2.36
CA LEU A 66 -9.61 6.96 -1.10
C LEU A 66 -9.46 8.38 -0.56
N PHE A 67 -8.33 9.03 -0.82
CA PHE A 67 -8.17 10.44 -0.45
C PHE A 67 -9.16 11.33 -1.23
N ILE A 68 -9.44 10.99 -2.48
CA ILE A 68 -10.43 11.68 -3.32
C ILE A 68 -11.86 11.32 -2.92
N ASP A 69 -12.15 10.03 -2.74
CA ASP A 69 -13.45 9.52 -2.29
C ASP A 69 -13.30 8.58 -1.07
N PRO A 70 -13.34 9.12 0.16
CA PRO A 70 -13.11 8.35 1.38
C PRO A 70 -14.17 7.26 1.66
N LYS A 71 -15.36 7.39 1.07
CA LYS A 71 -16.49 6.49 1.30
C LYS A 71 -16.55 5.36 0.28
N ASN A 72 -15.55 5.27 -0.61
CA ASN A 72 -15.57 4.27 -1.65
C ASN A 72 -15.28 2.85 -1.12
N GLU A 73 -16.35 2.10 -0.85
CA GLU A 73 -16.27 0.74 -0.31
C GLU A 73 -15.50 -0.24 -1.20
N LEU A 74 -15.49 -0.05 -2.51
CA LEU A 74 -14.70 -0.89 -3.42
C LEU A 74 -13.21 -0.72 -3.16
N VAL A 75 -12.75 0.53 -3.05
CA VAL A 75 -11.33 0.82 -2.84
C VAL A 75 -10.88 0.40 -1.45
N GLN A 76 -11.72 0.57 -0.43
CA GLN A 76 -11.46 0.07 0.92
C GLN A 76 -11.24 -1.45 0.90
N ARG A 77 -12.13 -2.21 0.25
CA ARG A 77 -12.01 -3.67 0.13
C ARG A 77 -10.72 -4.10 -0.58
N LYS A 78 -10.36 -3.45 -1.70
CA LYS A 78 -9.11 -3.76 -2.41
C LYS A 78 -7.87 -3.48 -1.55
N LEU A 79 -7.87 -2.42 -0.76
CA LEU A 79 -6.75 -2.10 0.14
C LEU A 79 -6.62 -3.15 1.26
N ASP A 80 -7.75 -3.60 1.82
CA ASP A 80 -7.76 -4.63 2.86
C ASP A 80 -7.32 -6.00 2.33
N GLU A 81 -7.65 -6.33 1.08
CA GLU A 81 -7.14 -7.53 0.41
C GLU A 81 -5.61 -7.52 0.33
N LEU A 82 -5.01 -6.40 -0.12
CA LEU A 82 -3.55 -6.27 -0.18
C LEU A 82 -2.88 -6.46 1.19
N ARG A 83 -3.50 -5.94 2.27
CA ARG A 83 -3.00 -6.11 3.65
C ARG A 83 -3.05 -7.56 4.13
N ARG A 84 -4.05 -8.34 3.69
CA ARG A 84 -4.15 -9.77 4.02
C ARG A 84 -3.09 -10.59 3.27
N LEU A 85 -2.77 -10.20 2.04
CA LEU A 85 -1.74 -10.86 1.24
C LEU A 85 -0.33 -10.59 1.77
N SER A 86 -0.04 -9.40 2.28
CA SER A 86 1.27 -9.09 2.86
C SER A 86 1.52 -9.83 4.18
N THR A 87 0.51 -9.95 5.04
CA THR A 87 0.62 -10.66 6.34
C THR A 87 0.79 -12.17 6.19
N SER A 88 0.20 -12.77 5.15
CA SER A 88 0.31 -14.22 4.89
C SER A 88 1.65 -14.64 4.27
N LYS A 89 2.32 -13.77 3.50
CA LYS A 89 3.70 -14.02 3.03
C LYS A 89 4.70 -14.08 4.18
N THR A 90 4.60 -13.18 5.16
CA THR A 90 5.49 -13.14 6.34
C THR A 90 5.34 -14.38 7.23
N GLN A 91 4.15 -14.96 7.33
CA GLN A 91 3.91 -16.16 8.14
C GLN A 91 4.54 -17.44 7.54
N ARG A 92 4.70 -17.53 6.21
CA ARG A 92 5.43 -18.64 5.54
C ARG A 92 6.94 -18.54 5.70
N SER A 93 7.50 -17.33 5.78
CA SER A 93 8.92 -17.13 6.02
C SER A 93 9.28 -17.37 7.50
N ASN A 94 8.38 -17.04 8.43
CA ASN A 94 8.60 -17.27 9.86
C ASN A 94 8.40 -18.74 10.30
N SER A 95 7.77 -19.60 9.50
CA SER A 95 7.75 -21.05 9.80
C SER A 95 9.09 -21.76 9.57
N MET A 96 10.11 -21.07 9.02
CA MET A 96 11.47 -21.59 8.89
C MET A 96 12.41 -21.18 10.02
N LEU A 97 12.06 -20.15 10.80
CA LEU A 97 12.81 -19.72 11.98
C LEU A 97 12.13 -20.22 13.24
N LEU A 98 12.10 -21.55 13.40
CA LEU A 98 11.89 -22.14 14.71
C LEU A 98 13.06 -21.71 15.60
N THR A 99 12.80 -20.78 16.51
CA THR A 99 13.76 -20.38 17.55
C THR A 99 14.12 -21.59 18.42
N PRO A 100 15.39 -21.77 18.82
CA PRO A 100 15.81 -22.89 19.67
C PRO A 100 15.11 -22.95 21.03
N ALA A 101 14.39 -21.90 21.44
CA ALA A 101 13.60 -21.85 22.67
C ALA A 101 12.49 -22.91 22.75
N ARG A 102 12.04 -23.49 21.62
CA ARG A 102 11.04 -24.57 21.62
C ARG A 102 11.60 -25.98 21.79
N LEU A 103 12.92 -26.18 21.72
CA LEU A 103 13.52 -27.50 21.92
C LEU A 103 13.60 -27.92 23.41
N LEU A 104 13.57 -26.97 24.34
CA LEU A 104 13.74 -27.27 25.77
C LEU A 104 12.45 -27.69 26.49
N GLN A 105 11.28 -27.69 25.83
CA GLN A 105 10.05 -28.19 26.44
C GLN A 105 9.75 -29.68 26.16
N ASN A 106 10.63 -30.37 25.42
CA ASN A 106 10.44 -31.78 25.05
C ASN A 106 11.53 -32.73 25.57
N ILE A 107 12.44 -32.26 26.44
CA ILE A 107 13.54 -33.06 27.00
C ILE A 107 13.37 -33.34 28.51
N VAL A 108 12.26 -32.91 29.11
CA VAL A 108 11.89 -33.30 30.49
C VAL A 108 10.59 -34.10 30.46
N ARG A 109 10.69 -35.34 29.99
CA ARG A 109 9.79 -36.45 30.36
C ARG A 109 10.60 -37.73 30.47
#